data_AF-A0A954LDS9-F1
#
_entry.id   AF-A0A954LDS9-F1
#
_cell.length_a   1.000
_cell.length_b   1.000
_cell.length_c   1.000
_cell.angle_alpha   90.00
_cell.angle_beta   90.00
_cell.angle_gamma   90.00
#
_symmetry.space_group_name_H-M   'P 1'
#
loop_
_entity.id
_entity.type
_entity.pdbx_description
1 polymer ?
#
loop_
_entity_poly.entity_id
_entity_poly.type
_entity_poly.pdbx_seq_one_letter_code
_entity_poly.pdbx_strand_id
1 'polypeptide(L)'
;VRDAELSDFDVLIAAPELPVAITSAASFSEEFYRQVQRRLSADGVFCQRFRQHDFGPDPVRLVMATMADSFSHVAAVQSVPGEVVLLATNSESGLFDQQLLSRLQLDHVRREIDTTGWDWVQVAGLPVLDVNDPIGVFQKERPHGTRVANGHFVLSTAFEAYRRADKGEEVRATLGPHSVRLSETIRQGPDHEEMKRRESAIVQQIEILSGMPDQQLTYRRSLRMELQKSPRTPVRVVEAGEVRQKRNPLDEVRVGYFISLGQAIQSTEQFLAAPPDQQSTDLRQQTVNTIQQLEPYTRATEPLLSYFAHLEMVRLYEAIGHPLPTDEFRHRLHTVFYSVGRDTSVRPVMSAIDQLLETPDLVADSGTRYDLMNGMLQKLVERWHARIGMEPRSAKETQADVERSIRLAGRAMGMLDELSGHVGVRHSDLVQRRRYVVTALITPLHRYNEEVLLHRIGREAQQPTSQDAGDDLPLLIQDDFLSTN
;
A
#
# COMPACT_ATOMS: atom_id res chain seq x y z
N VAL A 1 -8.18 -37.02 20.54
CA VAL A 1 -8.41 -35.66 21.06
C VAL A 1 -9.91 -35.46 21.01
N ARG A 2 -10.52 -35.39 22.20
CA ARG A 2 -11.96 -35.46 22.41
C ARG A 2 -12.67 -34.28 21.74
N ASP A 3 -13.89 -34.55 21.25
CA ASP A 3 -14.90 -33.59 20.84
C ASP A 3 -15.03 -32.48 21.89
N ALA A 4 -14.27 -31.39 21.72
CA ALA A 4 -14.73 -30.11 22.21
C ALA A 4 -15.92 -29.78 21.30
N GLU A 5 -17.14 -29.86 21.84
CA GLU A 5 -18.27 -29.20 21.22
C GLU A 5 -17.84 -27.76 21.00
N LEU A 6 -17.50 -27.42 19.74
CA LEU A 6 -17.08 -26.08 19.35
C LEU A 6 -18.30 -25.18 19.53
N SER A 7 -18.44 -24.64 20.74
CA SER A 7 -19.42 -23.64 21.09
C SER A 7 -19.05 -22.31 20.43
N ASP A 8 -20.03 -21.71 19.78
CA ASP A 8 -20.16 -20.33 19.31
C ASP A 8 -18.86 -19.54 19.06
N PHE A 9 -18.52 -19.36 17.78
CA PHE A 9 -17.40 -18.54 17.32
C PHE A 9 -17.78 -17.06 17.24
N ASP A 10 -16.89 -16.17 17.68
CA ASP A 10 -17.07 -14.71 17.53
C ASP A 10 -16.84 -14.24 16.09
N VAL A 11 -15.94 -14.90 15.37
CA VAL A 11 -15.66 -14.58 13.97
C VAL A 11 -15.52 -15.88 13.17
N LEU A 12 -16.25 -15.96 12.07
CA LEU A 12 -16.10 -17.03 11.08
C LEU A 12 -15.67 -16.43 9.74
N ILE A 13 -14.53 -16.87 9.22
CA ILE A 13 -13.99 -16.41 7.94
C ILE A 13 -14.01 -17.57 6.94
N ALA A 14 -14.75 -17.40 5.84
CA ALA A 14 -14.77 -18.32 4.72
C ALA A 14 -14.06 -17.71 3.50
N ALA A 15 -13.01 -18.36 3.03
CA ALA A 15 -12.30 -17.98 1.81
C ALA A 15 -12.42 -19.09 0.76
N PRO A 16 -13.62 -19.32 0.18
CA PRO A 16 -13.79 -20.29 -0.89
C PRO A 16 -12.90 -19.94 -2.10
N GLU A 17 -12.76 -20.88 -3.02
CA GLU A 17 -12.05 -20.68 -4.28
C GLU A 17 -12.88 -19.78 -5.22
N LEU A 18 -12.93 -20.10 -6.51
CA LEU A 18 -13.74 -19.35 -7.47
C LEU A 18 -15.22 -19.74 -7.34
N PRO A 19 -16.18 -18.79 -7.34
CA PRO A 19 -17.60 -19.13 -7.27
C PRO A 19 -18.10 -20.03 -8.41
N VAL A 20 -17.43 -20.00 -9.57
CA VAL A 20 -17.72 -20.89 -10.71
C VAL A 20 -17.32 -22.35 -10.46
N ALA A 21 -16.42 -22.60 -9.50
CA ALA A 21 -16.00 -23.96 -9.17
C ALA A 21 -17.14 -24.69 -8.45
N ILE A 22 -17.51 -25.86 -8.98
CA ILE A 22 -18.56 -26.72 -8.41
C ILE A 22 -18.26 -27.06 -6.93
N THR A 23 -16.98 -27.24 -6.60
CA THR A 23 -16.50 -27.49 -5.22
C THR A 23 -16.81 -26.35 -4.25
N SER A 24 -16.91 -25.11 -4.75
CA SER A 24 -17.16 -23.93 -3.92
C SER A 24 -18.64 -23.54 -3.84
N ALA A 25 -19.48 -24.02 -4.77
CA ALA A 25 -20.87 -23.61 -4.89
C ALA A 25 -21.72 -23.83 -3.64
N ALA A 26 -21.49 -24.92 -2.90
CA ALA A 26 -22.20 -25.19 -1.65
C ALA A 26 -21.98 -24.09 -0.59
N SER A 27 -20.85 -23.39 -0.65
CA SER A 27 -20.52 -22.28 0.27
C SER A 27 -21.35 -21.03 0.04
N PHE A 28 -22.18 -20.99 -1.01
CA PHE A 28 -23.06 -19.86 -1.36
C PHE A 28 -24.55 -20.22 -1.25
N SER A 29 -24.86 -21.26 -0.46
CA SER A 29 -26.22 -21.78 -0.26
C SER A 29 -26.80 -21.36 1.09
N GLU A 30 -28.13 -21.32 1.16
CA GLU A 30 -28.89 -21.08 2.38
C GLU A 30 -28.55 -22.11 3.47
N GLU A 31 -28.37 -23.38 3.09
CA GLU A 31 -28.02 -24.45 4.03
C GLU A 31 -26.65 -24.21 4.69
N PHE A 32 -25.67 -23.74 3.93
CA PHE A 32 -24.36 -23.37 4.46
C PHE A 32 -24.47 -22.17 5.40
N TYR A 33 -25.16 -21.10 5.00
CA TYR A 33 -25.31 -19.91 5.84
C TYR A 33 -26.07 -20.20 7.15
N ARG A 34 -27.08 -21.08 7.13
CA ARG A 34 -27.74 -21.55 8.36
C ARG A 34 -26.82 -22.34 9.28
N GLN A 35 -25.89 -23.13 8.73
CA GLN A 35 -24.89 -23.84 9.54
C GLN A 35 -23.90 -22.88 10.18
N VAL A 36 -23.46 -21.87 9.43
CA VAL A 36 -22.60 -20.79 9.94
C VAL A 36 -23.34 -20.04 11.05
N GLN A 37 -24.58 -19.62 10.80
CA GLN A 37 -25.42 -18.90 11.77
C GLN A 37 -25.52 -19.63 13.12
N ARG A 38 -25.74 -20.96 13.09
CA ARG A 38 -25.88 -21.79 14.29
C ARG A 38 -24.60 -21.94 15.12
N ARG A 39 -23.45 -21.60 14.53
CA ARG A 39 -22.14 -21.70 15.17
C ARG A 39 -21.55 -20.33 15.49
N LEU A 40 -22.27 -19.25 15.19
CA LEU A 40 -21.82 -17.90 15.45
C LEU A 40 -22.36 -17.45 16.80
N SER A 41 -21.55 -16.76 17.60
CA SER A 41 -22.02 -16.13 18.84
C SER A 41 -23.06 -15.04 18.53
N ALA A 42 -23.82 -14.61 19.54
CA ALA A 42 -24.88 -13.62 19.37
C ALA A 42 -24.38 -12.31 18.74
N ASP A 43 -23.16 -11.89 19.09
CA ASP A 43 -22.48 -10.72 18.55
C ASP A 43 -21.45 -11.05 17.47
N GLY A 44 -21.41 -12.29 17.02
CA GLY A 44 -20.39 -12.75 16.10
C GLY A 44 -20.60 -12.22 14.68
N VAL A 45 -19.51 -12.22 13.91
CA VAL A 45 -19.48 -11.74 12.52
C VAL A 45 -19.02 -12.86 11.60
N PHE A 46 -19.80 -13.09 10.55
CA PHE A 46 -19.41 -13.93 9.44
C PHE A 46 -18.82 -13.08 8.30
N CYS A 47 -17.69 -13.51 7.76
CA CYS A 47 -16.98 -12.88 6.66
C CYS A 47 -16.72 -13.91 5.56
N GLN A 48 -17.08 -13.60 4.32
CA GLN A 48 -16.86 -14.46 3.17
C GLN A 48 -16.24 -13.70 2.00
N ARG A 49 -15.14 -14.21 1.46
CA ARG A 49 -14.54 -13.69 0.23
C ARG A 49 -15.35 -14.11 -0.99
N PHE A 50 -15.69 -13.16 -1.85
CA PHE A 50 -16.35 -13.38 -3.14
C PHE A 50 -15.54 -12.77 -4.29
N ARG A 51 -15.01 -13.61 -5.17
CA ARG A 51 -14.29 -13.17 -6.37
C ARG A 51 -15.28 -12.87 -7.50
N GLN A 52 -15.40 -11.60 -7.86
CA GLN A 52 -16.36 -11.07 -8.83
C GLN A 52 -15.78 -10.87 -10.24
N HIS A 53 -14.46 -11.00 -10.47
CA HIS A 53 -13.81 -10.60 -11.73
C HIS A 53 -14.53 -11.06 -13.02
N ASP A 54 -15.13 -12.26 -13.00
CA ASP A 54 -15.82 -12.86 -14.15
C ASP A 54 -17.35 -12.70 -14.13
N PHE A 55 -17.91 -11.88 -13.25
CA PHE A 55 -19.36 -11.78 -13.02
C PHE A 55 -19.90 -10.35 -13.16
N GLY A 56 -21.08 -10.22 -13.78
CA GLY A 56 -21.93 -9.05 -13.66
C GLY A 56 -22.50 -8.86 -12.24
N PRO A 57 -23.48 -7.96 -12.05
CA PRO A 57 -24.02 -7.62 -10.73
C PRO A 57 -24.87 -8.75 -10.11
N ASP A 58 -25.51 -9.60 -10.91
CA ASP A 58 -26.54 -10.52 -10.42
C ASP A 58 -26.03 -11.64 -9.49
N PRO A 59 -24.87 -12.28 -9.72
CA PRO A 59 -24.33 -13.25 -8.77
C PRO A 59 -24.09 -12.67 -7.38
N VAL A 60 -23.61 -11.43 -7.28
CA VAL A 60 -23.43 -10.75 -5.98
C VAL A 60 -24.77 -10.50 -5.32
N ARG A 61 -25.76 -9.99 -6.07
CA ARG A 61 -27.13 -9.78 -5.58
C ARG A 61 -27.75 -11.09 -5.08
N LEU A 62 -27.58 -12.19 -5.82
CA LEU A 62 -28.10 -13.50 -5.45
C LEU A 62 -27.47 -14.04 -4.16
N VAL A 63 -26.15 -13.90 -3.99
CA VAL A 63 -25.47 -14.32 -2.75
C VAL A 63 -25.92 -13.48 -1.57
N MET A 64 -25.95 -12.15 -1.70
CA MET A 64 -26.44 -11.25 -0.65
C MET A 64 -27.89 -11.57 -0.28
N ALA A 65 -28.74 -11.84 -1.27
CA ALA A 65 -30.12 -12.28 -1.04
C ALA A 65 -30.19 -13.63 -0.33
N THR A 66 -29.28 -14.56 -0.60
CA THR A 66 -29.24 -15.86 0.09
C THR A 66 -28.76 -15.72 1.53
N MET A 67 -27.78 -14.85 1.79
CA MET A 67 -27.29 -14.55 3.15
C MET A 67 -28.38 -13.89 4.01
N ALA A 68 -29.14 -12.96 3.43
CA ALA A 68 -30.20 -12.25 4.14
C ALA A 68 -31.42 -13.14 4.49
N ASP A 69 -31.44 -14.41 4.07
CA ASP A 69 -32.41 -15.41 4.54
C ASP A 69 -31.98 -16.05 5.88
N SER A 70 -30.70 -15.89 6.26
CA SER A 70 -30.10 -16.46 7.48
C SER A 70 -29.56 -15.39 8.45
N PHE A 71 -29.34 -14.16 8.00
CA PHE A 71 -28.78 -13.08 8.82
C PHE A 71 -29.62 -11.81 8.76
N SER A 72 -29.74 -11.08 9.88
CA SER A 72 -30.47 -9.81 9.95
C SER A 72 -29.71 -8.64 9.31
N HIS A 73 -28.38 -8.67 9.35
CA HIS A 73 -27.53 -7.66 8.72
C HIS A 73 -26.59 -8.30 7.73
N VAL A 74 -26.58 -7.79 6.49
CA VAL A 74 -25.72 -8.27 5.39
C VAL A 74 -25.18 -7.08 4.62
N ALA A 75 -23.86 -7.02 4.44
CA ALA A 75 -23.22 -6.01 3.63
C ALA A 75 -22.17 -6.62 2.69
N ALA A 76 -21.93 -5.96 1.57
CA ALA A 76 -20.85 -6.25 0.64
C ALA A 76 -19.87 -5.08 0.64
N VAL A 77 -18.63 -5.33 1.05
CA VAL A 77 -17.53 -4.34 1.05
C VAL A 77 -16.63 -4.64 -0.14
N GLN A 78 -16.48 -3.68 -1.05
CA GLN A 78 -15.57 -3.84 -2.18
C GLN A 78 -14.13 -3.56 -1.73
N SER A 79 -13.31 -4.60 -1.57
CA SER A 79 -11.92 -4.45 -1.14
C SER A 79 -11.02 -4.00 -2.28
N VAL A 80 -11.06 -4.70 -3.41
CA VAL A 80 -10.31 -4.38 -4.63
C VAL A 80 -11.19 -4.60 -5.86
N PRO A 81 -10.85 -4.03 -7.02
CA PRO A 81 -11.60 -4.30 -8.25
C PRO A 81 -11.69 -5.80 -8.54
N GLY A 82 -12.91 -6.32 -8.65
CA GLY A 82 -13.17 -7.74 -8.89
C GLY A 82 -13.17 -8.63 -7.63
N GLU A 83 -13.07 -8.07 -6.42
CA GLU A 83 -13.25 -8.80 -5.16
C GLU A 83 -14.17 -8.05 -4.20
N VAL A 84 -15.06 -8.81 -3.56
CA VAL A 84 -16.02 -8.31 -2.58
C VAL A 84 -15.89 -9.16 -1.31
N VAL A 85 -15.90 -8.51 -0.17
CA VAL A 85 -16.01 -9.14 1.14
C VAL A 85 -17.46 -9.05 1.58
N LEU A 86 -18.11 -10.20 1.68
CA LEU A 86 -19.47 -10.33 2.19
C LEU A 86 -19.43 -10.46 3.70
N LEU A 87 -20.12 -9.58 4.40
CA LEU A 87 -20.20 -9.54 5.86
C LEU A 87 -21.63 -9.82 6.28
N ALA A 88 -21.81 -10.59 7.36
CA ALA A 88 -23.12 -10.80 7.96
C ALA A 88 -23.06 -10.97 9.47
N THR A 89 -24.09 -10.51 10.17
CA THR A 89 -24.26 -10.70 11.62
C THR A 89 -25.74 -10.75 11.99
N ASN A 90 -26.02 -11.31 13.17
CA ASN A 90 -27.33 -11.22 13.83
C ASN A 90 -27.32 -10.29 15.05
N SER A 91 -26.19 -9.65 15.36
CA SER A 91 -26.11 -8.69 16.46
C SER A 91 -27.10 -7.54 16.24
N GLU A 92 -27.81 -7.15 17.29
CA GLU A 92 -28.69 -5.97 17.27
C GLU A 92 -27.92 -4.67 16.99
N SER A 93 -26.62 -4.66 17.27
CA SER A 93 -25.73 -3.53 16.99
C SER A 93 -25.42 -3.33 15.48
N GLY A 94 -25.72 -4.33 14.65
CA GLY A 94 -25.43 -4.33 13.22
C GLY A 94 -23.96 -4.57 12.88
N LEU A 95 -23.60 -4.38 11.61
CA LEU A 95 -22.23 -4.56 11.12
C LEU A 95 -21.34 -3.33 11.38
N PHE A 96 -21.92 -2.13 11.33
CA PHE A 96 -21.20 -0.87 11.36
C PHE A 96 -21.75 0.02 12.47
N ASP A 97 -21.11 -0.02 13.64
CA ASP A 97 -21.48 0.82 14.77
C ASP A 97 -20.76 2.17 14.78
N GLN A 98 -21.13 3.04 15.73
CA GLN A 98 -20.54 4.37 15.88
C GLN A 98 -19.07 4.36 16.33
N GLN A 99 -18.56 3.23 16.82
CA GLN A 99 -17.20 3.08 17.32
C GLN A 99 -16.25 2.50 16.28
N LEU A 100 -16.73 2.15 15.08
CA LEU A 100 -15.91 1.52 14.05
C LEU A 100 -14.69 2.38 13.67
N LEU A 101 -14.86 3.69 13.48
CA LEU A 101 -13.72 4.57 13.18
C LEU A 101 -12.73 4.68 14.33
N SER A 102 -13.20 4.70 15.58
CA SER A 102 -12.32 4.71 16.74
C SER A 102 -11.55 3.40 16.88
N ARG A 103 -12.20 2.26 16.60
CA ARG A 103 -11.58 0.92 16.61
C ARG A 103 -10.51 0.76 15.52
N LEU A 104 -10.78 1.29 14.32
CA LEU A 104 -9.81 1.32 13.22
C LEU A 104 -8.53 2.11 13.56
N GLN A 105 -8.62 3.07 14.49
CA GLN A 105 -7.49 3.87 14.95
C GLN A 105 -6.66 3.21 16.06
N LEU A 106 -7.08 2.07 16.61
CA LEU A 106 -6.33 1.37 17.67
C LEU A 106 -4.99 0.86 17.12
N ASP A 107 -3.92 1.01 17.90
CA ASP A 107 -2.55 0.71 17.45
C ASP A 107 -2.39 -0.71 16.89
N HIS A 108 -3.02 -1.70 17.51
CA HIS A 108 -2.93 -3.09 17.04
C HIS A 108 -3.67 -3.27 15.70
N VAL A 109 -4.85 -2.65 15.53
CA VAL A 109 -5.63 -2.71 14.28
C VAL A 109 -4.86 -2.04 13.15
N ARG A 110 -4.28 -0.86 13.42
CA ARG A 110 -3.47 -0.12 12.44
C ARG A 110 -2.25 -0.91 11.99
N ARG A 111 -1.57 -1.60 12.91
CA ARG A 111 -0.43 -2.47 12.56
C ARG A 111 -0.84 -3.63 11.66
N GLU A 112 -1.99 -4.26 11.93
CA GLU A 112 -2.49 -5.34 11.08
C GLU A 112 -2.85 -4.83 9.68
N ILE A 113 -3.50 -3.67 9.56
CA ILE A 113 -3.81 -3.04 8.26
C ILE A 113 -2.53 -2.64 7.51
N ASP A 114 -1.51 -2.16 8.23
CA ASP A 114 -0.20 -1.82 7.65
C ASP A 114 0.50 -3.03 7.01
N THR A 115 0.27 -4.26 7.51
CA THR A 115 0.80 -5.48 6.88
C THR A 115 0.27 -5.70 5.45
N THR A 116 -0.88 -5.12 5.11
CA THR A 116 -1.43 -5.16 3.75
C THR A 116 -1.01 -3.95 2.91
N GLY A 117 -0.19 -3.06 3.47
CA GLY A 117 0.22 -1.79 2.84
C GLY A 117 -0.89 -0.76 2.75
N TRP A 118 -1.95 -0.91 3.56
CA TRP A 118 -3.07 0.02 3.60
C TRP A 118 -3.01 0.91 4.83
N ASP A 119 -3.67 2.05 4.75
CA ASP A 119 -4.01 2.87 5.91
C ASP A 119 -5.46 2.61 6.34
N TRP A 120 -5.76 2.77 7.62
CA TRP A 120 -7.12 2.59 8.14
C TRP A 120 -8.14 3.54 7.49
N VAL A 121 -7.70 4.71 6.99
CA VAL A 121 -8.56 5.62 6.23
C VAL A 121 -8.96 5.04 4.88
N GLN A 122 -8.09 4.25 4.25
CA GLN A 122 -8.44 3.56 3.02
C GLN A 122 -9.49 2.48 3.28
N VAL A 123 -9.41 1.79 4.42
CA VAL A 123 -10.46 0.86 4.89
C VAL A 123 -11.78 1.60 5.14
N ALA A 124 -11.73 2.74 5.82
CA ALA A 124 -12.89 3.60 6.07
C ALA A 124 -13.49 4.22 4.78
N GLY A 125 -12.70 4.28 3.71
CA GLY A 125 -13.11 4.74 2.39
C GLY A 125 -13.68 3.65 1.49
N LEU A 126 -13.68 2.38 1.91
CA LEU A 126 -14.14 1.28 1.07
C LEU A 126 -15.63 1.43 0.71
N PRO A 127 -16.03 1.14 -0.53
CA PRO A 127 -17.43 1.13 -0.93
C PRO A 127 -18.18 -0.02 -0.25
N VAL A 128 -19.36 0.28 0.28
CA VAL A 128 -20.23 -0.65 1.00
C VAL A 128 -21.62 -0.64 0.39
N LEU A 129 -22.16 -1.84 0.18
CA LEU A 129 -23.54 -2.11 -0.20
C LEU A 129 -24.23 -2.80 0.97
N ASP A 130 -25.23 -2.17 1.56
CA ASP A 130 -26.03 -2.77 2.64
C ASP A 130 -27.36 -3.28 2.08
N VAL A 131 -27.74 -4.52 2.44
CA VAL A 131 -29.03 -5.11 2.06
C VAL A 131 -30.20 -4.36 2.72
N ASN A 132 -29.98 -3.76 3.89
CA ASN A 132 -31.02 -3.08 4.66
C ASN A 132 -31.23 -1.61 4.26
N ASP A 133 -30.48 -1.09 3.27
CA ASP A 133 -30.70 0.26 2.75
C ASP A 133 -32.04 0.30 1.95
N PRO A 134 -33.01 1.16 2.35
CA PRO A 134 -34.33 1.25 1.72
C PRO A 134 -34.33 1.72 0.25
N ILE A 135 -33.22 2.28 -0.26
CA ILE A 135 -33.07 2.67 -1.68
C ILE A 135 -32.40 1.54 -2.50
N GLY A 136 -31.99 0.45 -1.84
CA GLY A 136 -30.76 -0.32 -2.12
C GLY A 136 -30.71 -1.34 -3.26
N VAL A 137 -29.86 -2.35 -3.04
CA VAL A 137 -29.32 -3.37 -3.98
C VAL A 137 -30.38 -4.18 -4.74
N PHE A 138 -31.60 -4.23 -4.22
CA PHE A 138 -32.68 -5.03 -4.80
C PHE A 138 -33.72 -4.25 -5.59
N GLN A 139 -33.73 -2.91 -5.55
CA GLN A 139 -34.60 -1.88 -6.18
C GLN A 139 -36.10 -2.20 -6.50
N LYS A 140 -36.47 -3.42 -6.90
CA LYS A 140 -37.83 -3.87 -7.23
C LYS A 140 -38.15 -5.30 -6.78
N GLU A 141 -37.17 -6.21 -6.73
CA GLU A 141 -37.39 -7.61 -6.36
C GLU A 141 -36.10 -8.23 -5.80
N ARG A 142 -36.22 -8.89 -4.65
CA ARG A 142 -35.12 -9.66 -4.06
C ARG A 142 -35.10 -11.04 -4.72
N PRO A 143 -33.97 -11.45 -5.33
CA PRO A 143 -33.84 -12.80 -5.88
C PRO A 143 -34.18 -13.87 -4.84
N HIS A 144 -34.79 -14.96 -5.27
CA HIS A 144 -34.96 -16.12 -4.39
C HIS A 144 -33.58 -16.70 -4.02
N GLY A 145 -33.39 -16.96 -2.73
CA GLY A 145 -32.15 -17.51 -2.19
C GLY A 145 -31.74 -18.82 -2.88
N THR A 146 -30.43 -19.03 -2.95
CA THR A 146 -29.83 -20.25 -3.47
C THR A 146 -29.96 -21.38 -2.46
N ARG A 147 -30.42 -22.55 -2.92
CA ARG A 147 -30.47 -23.78 -2.12
C ARG A 147 -29.67 -24.86 -2.81
N VAL A 148 -29.09 -25.77 -2.04
CA VAL A 148 -28.42 -26.96 -2.62
C VAL A 148 -29.38 -27.73 -3.53
N ALA A 149 -30.67 -27.79 -3.17
CA ALA A 149 -31.68 -28.53 -3.93
C ALA A 149 -32.06 -27.90 -5.29
N ASN A 150 -31.88 -26.59 -5.50
CA ASN A 150 -32.29 -25.93 -6.74
C ASN A 150 -31.16 -25.79 -7.78
N GLY A 151 -29.89 -25.93 -7.37
CA GLY A 151 -28.73 -25.85 -8.25
C GLY A 151 -28.58 -24.53 -9.01
N HIS A 152 -29.37 -23.50 -8.66
CA HIS A 152 -29.53 -22.29 -9.44
C HIS A 152 -28.22 -21.49 -9.55
N PHE A 153 -27.52 -21.34 -8.42
CA PHE A 153 -26.26 -20.62 -8.37
C PHE A 153 -25.23 -21.22 -9.32
N VAL A 154 -24.97 -22.54 -9.23
CA VAL A 154 -24.01 -23.25 -10.10
C VAL A 154 -24.29 -23.01 -11.58
N LEU A 155 -25.55 -23.13 -11.99
CA LEU A 155 -25.95 -22.94 -13.39
C LEU A 155 -25.78 -21.48 -13.80
N SER A 156 -26.29 -20.54 -13.01
CA SER A 156 -26.25 -19.10 -13.30
C SER A 156 -24.81 -18.56 -13.37
N THR A 157 -23.94 -18.93 -12.44
CA THR A 157 -22.54 -18.48 -12.43
C THR A 157 -21.73 -19.04 -13.59
N ALA A 158 -22.01 -20.29 -14.00
CA ALA A 158 -21.36 -20.87 -15.18
C ALA A 158 -21.71 -20.08 -16.45
N PHE A 159 -23.00 -19.82 -16.69
CA PHE A 159 -23.42 -19.02 -17.84
C PHE A 159 -22.87 -17.59 -17.79
N GLU A 160 -22.92 -16.97 -16.62
CA GLU A 160 -22.45 -15.61 -16.43
C GLU A 160 -20.95 -15.50 -16.68
N ALA A 161 -20.13 -16.43 -16.18
CA ALA A 161 -18.69 -16.45 -16.42
C ALA A 161 -18.34 -16.44 -17.92
N TYR A 162 -19.06 -17.22 -18.74
CA TYR A 162 -18.82 -17.28 -20.18
C TYR A 162 -19.48 -16.15 -20.99
N ARG A 163 -20.39 -15.36 -20.39
CA ARG A 163 -21.04 -14.24 -21.08
C ARG A 163 -20.02 -13.17 -21.46
N ARG A 164 -19.95 -12.82 -22.76
CA ARG A 164 -19.10 -11.74 -23.26
C ARG A 164 -19.85 -10.40 -23.15
N ALA A 165 -19.48 -9.60 -22.16
CA ALA A 165 -19.99 -8.25 -21.94
C ALA A 165 -18.98 -7.43 -21.14
N ASP A 166 -19.19 -6.11 -21.07
CA ASP A 166 -18.46 -5.24 -20.15
C ASP A 166 -19.07 -5.35 -18.74
N LYS A 167 -18.76 -6.46 -18.07
CA LYS A 167 -19.29 -6.77 -16.73
C LYS A 167 -18.87 -5.73 -15.70
N GLY A 168 -17.68 -5.12 -15.86
CA GLY A 168 -17.21 -4.07 -14.96
C GLY A 168 -18.10 -2.83 -15.01
N GLU A 169 -18.50 -2.43 -16.22
CA GLU A 169 -19.45 -1.32 -16.40
C GLU A 169 -20.84 -1.67 -15.88
N GLU A 170 -21.33 -2.88 -16.16
CA GLU A 170 -22.65 -3.33 -15.65
C GLU A 170 -22.71 -3.33 -14.12
N VAL A 171 -21.65 -3.79 -13.46
CA VAL A 171 -21.52 -3.77 -12.00
C VAL A 171 -21.50 -2.33 -11.49
N ARG A 172 -20.72 -1.44 -12.13
CA ARG A 172 -20.65 -0.03 -11.73
C ARG A 172 -21.99 0.68 -11.91
N ALA A 173 -22.67 0.46 -13.03
CA ALA A 173 -23.95 1.06 -13.33
C ALA A 173 -25.08 0.56 -12.42
N THR A 174 -25.04 -0.72 -12.03
CA THR A 174 -26.10 -1.35 -11.23
C THR A 174 -25.88 -1.18 -9.73
N LEU A 175 -24.66 -1.42 -9.23
CA LEU A 175 -24.36 -1.39 -7.80
C LEU A 175 -23.79 -0.04 -7.34
N GLY A 176 -23.10 0.69 -8.22
CA GLY A 176 -22.46 1.98 -7.89
C GLY A 176 -23.41 3.02 -7.28
N PRO A 177 -24.63 3.24 -7.82
CA PRO A 177 -25.58 4.19 -7.23
C PRO A 177 -26.04 3.88 -5.81
N HIS A 178 -25.87 2.63 -5.36
CA HIS A 178 -26.26 2.15 -4.03
C HIS A 178 -25.07 2.00 -3.08
N SER A 179 -23.87 2.27 -3.58
CA SER A 179 -22.64 2.11 -2.81
C SER A 179 -22.32 3.41 -2.08
N VAL A 180 -22.14 3.32 -0.77
CA VAL A 180 -21.70 4.43 0.09
C VAL A 180 -20.35 4.10 0.69
N ARG A 181 -19.57 5.10 1.11
CA ARG A 181 -18.30 4.81 1.81
C ARG A 181 -18.59 4.23 3.19
N LEU A 182 -17.75 3.31 3.68
CA LEU A 182 -17.88 2.73 5.02
C LEU A 182 -17.96 3.81 6.12
N SER A 183 -17.24 4.90 5.98
CA SER A 183 -17.30 6.04 6.92
C SER A 183 -18.62 6.83 6.87
N GLU A 184 -19.35 6.80 5.76
CA GLU A 184 -20.63 7.50 5.58
C GLU A 184 -21.80 6.73 6.21
N THR A 185 -21.65 5.42 6.45
CA THR A 185 -22.64 4.64 7.21
C THR A 185 -22.64 5.02 8.70
N ILE A 186 -21.59 5.70 9.17
CA ILE A 186 -21.38 6.10 10.56
C ILE A 186 -21.74 7.57 10.74
N ARG A 187 -22.41 7.90 11.86
CA ARG A 187 -22.75 9.29 12.20
C ARG A 187 -21.48 10.14 12.34
N GLN A 188 -21.52 11.36 11.80
CA GLN A 188 -20.39 12.29 11.87
C GLN A 188 -19.97 12.58 13.31
N GLY A 189 -18.68 12.48 13.57
CA GLY A 189 -18.05 12.77 14.86
C GLY A 189 -16.61 13.26 14.71
N PRO A 190 -15.87 13.42 15.83
CA PRO A 190 -14.47 13.88 15.80
C PRO A 190 -13.55 12.97 14.98
N ASP A 191 -13.84 11.66 14.95
CA ASP A 191 -13.08 10.69 14.16
C ASP A 191 -13.19 10.94 12.65
N HIS A 192 -14.30 11.51 12.16
CA HIS A 192 -14.44 11.89 10.75
C HIS A 192 -13.54 13.07 10.38
N GLU A 193 -13.27 13.99 11.32
CA GLU A 193 -12.33 15.09 11.08
C GLU A 193 -10.89 14.58 10.96
N GLU A 194 -10.49 13.65 11.84
CA GLU A 194 -9.17 13.03 11.76
C GLU A 194 -9.03 12.18 10.48
N MET A 195 -10.07 11.42 10.13
CA MET A 195 -10.12 10.68 8.87
C MET A 195 -9.88 11.59 7.67
N LYS A 196 -10.59 12.73 7.58
CA LYS A 196 -10.41 13.70 6.49
C LYS A 196 -9.00 14.29 6.44
N ARG A 197 -8.41 14.64 7.60
CA ARG A 197 -7.03 15.12 7.67
C ARG A 197 -6.06 14.09 7.13
N ARG A 198 -6.23 12.83 7.54
CA ARG A 198 -5.36 11.73 7.15
C ARG A 198 -5.58 11.27 5.70
N GLU A 199 -6.81 11.36 5.17
CA GLU A 199 -7.11 11.20 3.73
C GLU A 199 -6.35 12.26 2.92
N SER A 200 -6.40 13.53 3.34
CA SER A 200 -5.63 14.61 2.72
C SER A 200 -4.12 14.36 2.76
N ALA A 201 -3.59 13.80 3.86
CA ALA A 201 -2.18 13.46 3.97
C ALA A 201 -1.77 12.36 2.96
N ILE A 202 -2.57 11.31 2.81
CA ILE A 202 -2.35 10.24 1.82
C ILE A 202 -2.38 10.80 0.39
N VAL A 203 -3.36 11.67 0.08
CA VAL A 203 -3.45 12.31 -1.24
C VAL A 203 -2.19 13.15 -1.52
N GLN A 204 -1.76 13.96 -0.56
CA GLN A 204 -0.52 14.74 -0.71
C GLN A 204 0.72 13.85 -0.89
N GLN A 205 0.80 12.73 -0.18
CA GLN A 205 1.89 11.76 -0.37
C GLN A 205 1.91 11.24 -1.81
N ILE A 206 0.74 10.83 -2.33
CA ILE A 206 0.59 10.37 -3.73
C ILE A 206 1.00 11.48 -4.71
N GLU A 207 0.59 12.73 -4.47
CA GLU A 207 0.93 13.87 -5.31
C GLU A 207 2.44 14.15 -5.33
N ILE A 208 3.10 14.09 -4.17
CA ILE A 208 4.56 14.27 -4.06
C ILE A 208 5.28 13.16 -4.84
N LEU A 209 4.89 11.90 -4.65
CA LEU A 209 5.53 10.75 -5.30
C LEU A 209 5.29 10.71 -6.81
N SER A 210 4.10 11.11 -7.27
CA SER A 210 3.75 11.09 -8.70
C SER A 210 4.20 12.35 -9.46
N GLY A 211 4.15 13.53 -8.82
CA GLY A 211 4.47 14.80 -9.46
C GLY A 211 5.97 15.10 -9.55
N MET A 212 6.77 14.51 -8.67
CA MET A 212 8.21 14.77 -8.57
C MET A 212 8.99 13.46 -8.33
N PRO A 213 8.98 12.53 -9.32
CA PRO A 213 9.73 11.29 -9.20
C PRO A 213 11.21 11.59 -8.98
N ASP A 214 11.84 10.81 -8.11
CA ASP A 214 13.27 10.92 -7.79
C ASP A 214 13.70 12.25 -7.10
N GLN A 215 12.77 13.15 -6.73
CA GLN A 215 13.05 14.43 -6.04
C GLN A 215 12.42 14.51 -4.64
N GLN A 216 13.21 14.17 -3.62
CA GLN A 216 12.69 13.82 -2.30
C GLN A 216 12.76 14.96 -1.27
N LEU A 217 13.27 16.16 -1.60
CA LEU A 217 13.31 17.27 -0.63
C LEU A 217 11.98 18.03 -0.52
N THR A 218 11.07 17.85 -1.49
CA THR A 218 9.80 18.56 -1.54
C THR A 218 8.78 18.10 -0.50
N TYR A 219 8.87 16.85 -0.02
CA TYR A 219 7.97 16.37 1.04
C TYR A 219 8.25 17.10 2.37
N ARG A 220 9.53 17.36 2.70
CA ARG A 220 9.90 18.08 3.94
C ARG A 220 9.22 19.44 4.02
N ARG A 221 9.20 20.18 2.90
CA ARG A 221 8.50 21.47 2.78
C ARG A 221 6.99 21.29 2.92
N SER A 222 6.41 20.28 2.27
CA SER A 222 4.97 20.02 2.28
C SER A 222 4.45 19.66 3.68
N LEU A 223 5.12 18.72 4.35
CA LEU A 223 4.82 18.32 5.73
C LEU A 223 5.00 19.49 6.71
N ARG A 224 6.05 20.29 6.55
CA ARG A 224 6.25 21.51 7.36
C ARG A 224 5.13 22.52 7.17
N MET A 225 4.64 22.71 5.94
CA MET A 225 3.50 23.58 5.67
C MET A 225 2.21 23.05 6.30
N GLU A 226 1.97 21.74 6.28
CA GLU A 226 0.79 21.13 6.90
C GLU A 226 0.78 21.32 8.43
N LEU A 227 1.93 21.09 9.08
CA LEU A 227 2.11 21.36 10.51
C LEU A 227 1.80 22.82 10.90
N GLN A 228 2.14 23.77 10.02
CA GLN A 228 1.90 25.19 10.25
C GLN A 228 0.45 25.61 10.00
N LYS A 229 -0.19 25.05 8.97
CA LYS A 229 -1.52 25.50 8.51
C LYS A 229 -2.68 24.93 9.34
N SER A 230 -2.54 23.71 9.87
CA SER A 230 -3.68 22.99 10.46
C SER A 230 -3.30 22.18 11.71
N PRO A 231 -2.84 22.82 12.81
CA PRO A 231 -2.55 22.11 14.05
C PRO A 231 -3.80 21.41 14.60
N ARG A 232 -3.63 20.25 15.24
CA ARG A 232 -4.73 19.56 15.94
C ARG A 232 -5.04 20.28 17.25
N THR A 233 -6.28 20.16 17.71
CA THR A 233 -6.71 20.77 18.96
C THR A 233 -5.87 20.20 20.12
N PRO A 234 -5.28 21.06 20.97
CA PRO A 234 -4.50 20.63 22.12
C PRO A 234 -5.34 19.79 23.08
N VAL A 235 -4.72 18.75 23.66
CA VAL A 235 -5.35 17.92 24.68
C VAL A 235 -5.14 18.59 26.04
N ARG A 236 -6.22 18.77 26.80
CA ARG A 236 -6.15 19.30 28.17
C ARG A 236 -5.78 18.16 29.11
N VAL A 237 -4.60 18.23 29.70
CA VAL A 237 -4.13 17.28 30.71
C VAL A 237 -4.09 17.98 32.06
N VAL A 238 -4.62 17.33 33.09
CA VAL A 238 -4.51 17.83 34.48
C VAL A 238 -3.24 17.26 35.08
N GLU A 239 -2.19 18.08 35.19
CA GLU A 239 -0.95 17.71 35.87
C GLU A 239 -0.80 18.55 37.14
N ALA A 240 -0.57 17.89 38.27
CA ALA A 240 -0.35 18.55 39.57
C ALA A 240 -1.44 19.56 40.01
N GLY A 241 -2.70 19.36 39.60
CA GLY A 241 -3.82 20.25 39.94
C GLY A 241 -4.02 21.44 39.01
N GLU A 242 -3.17 21.62 37.99
CA GLU A 242 -3.32 22.65 36.96
C GLU A 242 -3.72 22.03 35.61
N VAL A 243 -4.64 22.68 34.90
CA VAL A 243 -5.03 22.28 33.54
C VAL A 243 -3.97 22.82 32.56
N ARG A 244 -3.05 21.97 32.12
CA ARG A 244 -2.07 22.30 31.08
C ARG A 244 -2.58 21.84 29.71
N GLN A 245 -2.43 22.69 28.71
CA GLN A 245 -2.69 22.30 27.32
C GLN A 245 -1.43 21.64 26.79
N LYS A 246 -1.52 20.34 26.48
CA LYS A 246 -0.47 19.58 25.81
C LYS A 246 -0.80 19.50 24.32
N ARG A 247 0.23 19.50 23.46
CA ARG A 247 0.03 19.29 22.01
C ARG A 247 -0.65 17.94 21.78
N ASN A 248 -1.38 17.83 20.67
CA ASN A 248 -1.96 16.55 20.31
C ASN A 248 -0.85 15.50 20.14
N PRO A 249 -0.98 14.28 20.68
CA PRO A 249 0.05 13.24 20.58
C PRO A 249 0.54 12.99 19.15
N LEU A 250 -0.34 13.10 18.14
CA LEU A 250 0.04 12.92 16.74
C LEU A 250 0.94 14.05 16.21
N ASP A 251 0.75 15.28 16.69
CA ASP A 251 1.59 16.42 16.33
C ASP A 251 2.95 16.35 17.06
N GLU A 252 2.99 15.79 18.27
CA GLU A 252 4.24 15.52 19.00
C GLU A 252 5.13 14.54 18.23
N VAL A 253 4.55 13.49 17.64
CA VAL A 253 5.28 12.53 16.78
C VAL A 253 5.90 13.23 15.57
N ARG A 254 5.15 14.12 14.90
CA ARG A 254 5.65 14.88 13.74
C ARG A 254 6.81 15.80 14.10
N VAL A 255 6.73 16.48 15.25
CA VAL A 255 7.84 17.33 15.74
C VAL A 255 9.05 16.48 16.11
N GLY A 256 8.85 15.39 16.84
CA GLY A 256 9.90 14.45 17.22
C GLY A 256 10.66 13.92 16.00
N TYR A 257 9.95 13.57 14.92
CA TYR A 257 10.56 13.14 13.67
C TYR A 257 11.57 14.15 13.11
N PHE A 258 11.19 15.43 13.03
CA PHE A 258 12.09 16.46 12.48
C PHE A 258 13.31 16.71 13.37
N ILE A 259 13.15 16.61 14.70
CA ILE A 259 14.27 16.72 15.65
C ILE A 259 15.24 15.54 15.42
N SER A 260 14.74 14.31 15.41
CA SER A 260 15.55 13.11 15.16
C SER A 260 16.22 13.15 13.77
N LEU A 261 15.52 13.63 12.74
CA LEU A 261 16.07 13.76 11.39
C LEU A 261 17.17 14.82 11.34
N GLY A 262 16.98 15.97 12.00
CA GLY A 262 18.00 17.02 12.10
C GLY A 262 19.27 16.51 12.78
N GLN A 263 19.12 15.77 13.88
CA GLN A 263 20.25 15.14 14.59
C GLN A 263 20.97 14.11 13.71
N ALA A 264 20.23 13.28 12.98
CA ALA A 264 20.82 12.28 12.10
C ALA A 264 21.59 12.92 10.94
N ILE A 265 21.03 13.94 10.28
CA ILE A 265 21.70 14.70 9.22
C ILE A 265 22.99 15.34 9.76
N GLN A 266 22.91 16.03 10.91
CA GLN A 266 24.08 16.68 11.51
C GLN A 266 25.18 15.66 11.86
N SER A 267 24.82 14.50 12.40
CA SER A 267 25.79 13.43 12.69
C SER A 267 26.43 12.88 11.42
N THR A 268 25.65 12.72 10.34
CA THR A 268 26.17 12.28 9.04
C THR A 268 27.10 13.32 8.43
N GLU A 269 26.75 14.60 8.48
CA GLU A 269 27.63 15.69 8.02
C GLU A 269 28.94 15.75 8.80
N GLN A 270 28.90 15.56 10.12
CA GLN A 270 30.10 15.47 10.96
C GLN A 270 30.99 14.28 10.57
N PHE A 271 30.41 13.13 10.29
CA PHE A 271 31.15 11.95 9.82
C PHE A 271 31.82 12.20 8.45
N LEU A 272 31.10 12.84 7.51
CA LEU A 272 31.61 13.14 6.18
C LEU A 272 32.68 14.24 6.17
N ALA A 273 32.56 15.22 7.08
CA ALA A 273 33.54 16.30 7.22
C ALA A 273 34.81 15.86 7.96
N ALA A 274 34.76 14.76 8.73
CA ALA A 274 35.92 14.23 9.42
C ALA A 274 36.98 13.71 8.41
N PRO A 275 38.27 14.03 8.61
CA PRO A 275 39.35 13.45 7.83
C PRO A 275 39.29 11.91 7.82
N PRO A 276 39.74 11.21 6.76
CA PRO A 276 39.69 9.75 6.68
C PRO A 276 40.34 9.06 7.89
N ASP A 277 41.40 9.64 8.44
CA ASP A 277 42.11 9.14 9.62
C ASP A 277 41.33 9.29 10.94
N GLN A 278 40.28 10.13 10.95
CA GLN A 278 39.41 10.40 12.10
C GLN A 278 37.99 9.82 11.93
N GLN A 279 37.71 9.15 10.82
CA GLN A 279 36.49 8.33 10.64
C GLN A 279 36.62 7.02 11.42
N SER A 280 36.78 7.14 12.74
CA SER A 280 36.90 5.99 13.63
C SER A 280 35.62 5.16 13.63
N THR A 281 35.75 3.87 13.95
CA THR A 281 34.62 2.95 14.13
C THR A 281 33.59 3.50 15.13
N ASP A 282 34.04 4.22 16.16
CA ASP A 282 33.17 4.81 17.18
C ASP A 282 32.30 5.94 16.62
N LEU A 283 32.85 6.84 15.80
CA LEU A 283 32.10 7.93 15.16
C LEU A 283 31.07 7.37 14.17
N ARG A 284 31.46 6.33 13.42
CA ARG A 284 30.53 5.61 12.53
C ARG A 284 29.40 4.98 13.33
N GLN A 285 29.69 4.29 14.43
CA GLN A 285 28.67 3.65 15.27
C GLN A 285 27.73 4.69 15.91
N GLN A 286 28.26 5.82 16.38
CA GLN A 286 27.44 6.91 16.90
C GLN A 286 26.48 7.46 15.83
N THR A 287 26.97 7.64 14.61
CA THR A 287 26.15 8.09 13.49
C THR A 287 25.06 7.08 13.16
N VAL A 288 25.40 5.79 13.10
CA VAL A 288 24.43 4.69 12.91
C VAL A 288 23.37 4.69 14.00
N ASN A 289 23.75 4.82 15.27
CA ASN A 289 22.81 4.87 16.39
C ASN A 289 21.85 6.06 16.29
N THR A 290 22.35 7.20 15.79
CA THR A 290 21.53 8.41 15.59
C THR A 290 20.54 8.22 14.43
N ILE A 291 20.97 7.60 13.32
CA ILE A 291 20.09 7.23 12.21
C ILE A 291 19.00 6.25 12.67
N GLN A 292 19.34 5.25 13.49
CA GLN A 292 18.38 4.27 14.01
C GLN A 292 17.29 4.90 14.91
N GLN A 293 17.47 6.11 15.43
CA GLN A 293 16.41 6.83 16.13
C GLN A 293 15.24 7.21 15.20
N LEU A 294 15.42 7.12 13.88
CA LEU A 294 14.36 7.31 12.90
C LEU A 294 13.45 6.08 12.73
N GLU A 295 13.91 4.90 13.17
CA GLU A 295 13.19 3.63 13.02
C GLU A 295 11.73 3.67 13.52
N PRO A 296 11.41 4.26 14.69
CA PRO A 296 10.02 4.28 15.17
C PRO A 296 9.06 5.00 14.23
N TYR A 297 9.54 5.98 13.45
CA TYR A 297 8.72 6.74 12.52
C TYR A 297 8.45 6.01 11.21
N THR A 298 9.20 4.94 10.90
CA THR A 298 8.98 4.12 9.70
C THR A 298 7.71 3.28 9.78
N ARG A 299 7.24 2.98 10.99
CA ARG A 299 5.96 2.27 11.22
C ARG A 299 4.80 3.19 10.87
N ALA A 300 3.66 2.66 10.39
CA ALA A 300 2.49 3.39 9.89
C ALA A 300 1.69 4.22 10.92
N THR A 301 2.40 5.05 11.68
CA THR A 301 1.83 6.04 12.55
C THR A 301 1.27 7.22 11.76
N GLU A 302 1.86 7.57 10.61
CA GLU A 302 1.51 8.80 9.88
C GLU A 302 1.90 8.68 8.38
N PRO A 303 0.95 8.83 7.42
CA PRO A 303 1.20 8.53 6.00
C PRO A 303 2.28 9.39 5.32
N LEU A 304 2.35 10.68 5.64
CA LEU A 304 3.34 11.62 5.11
C LEU A 304 4.71 11.53 5.78
N LEU A 305 4.84 10.78 6.87
CA LEU A 305 6.12 10.51 7.53
C LEU A 305 6.66 9.14 7.16
N SER A 306 5.87 8.09 7.37
CA SER A 306 6.37 6.71 7.44
C SER A 306 7.11 6.31 6.18
N TYR A 307 6.51 6.56 5.01
CA TYR A 307 7.15 6.26 3.73
C TYR A 307 8.45 7.05 3.51
N PHE A 308 8.46 8.34 3.85
CA PHE A 308 9.65 9.18 3.65
C PHE A 308 10.74 8.93 4.69
N ALA A 309 10.40 8.46 5.89
CA ALA A 309 11.37 8.00 6.87
C ALA A 309 12.22 6.84 6.32
N HIS A 310 11.61 5.89 5.59
CA HIS A 310 12.37 4.85 4.88
C HIS A 310 13.35 5.45 3.86
N LEU A 311 12.93 6.44 3.08
CA LEU A 311 13.80 7.11 2.10
C LEU A 311 14.97 7.85 2.75
N GLU A 312 14.71 8.57 3.84
CA GLU A 312 15.76 9.30 4.58
C GLU A 312 16.78 8.34 5.19
N MET A 313 16.33 7.25 5.80
CA MET A 313 17.23 6.25 6.37
C MET A 313 18.12 5.62 5.30
N VAL A 314 17.57 5.26 4.13
CA VAL A 314 18.35 4.73 3.00
C VAL A 314 19.43 5.71 2.58
N ARG A 315 19.11 7.00 2.42
CA ARG A 315 20.08 8.03 2.03
C ARG A 315 21.18 8.23 3.05
N LEU A 316 20.82 8.26 4.33
CA LEU A 316 21.78 8.45 5.42
C LEU A 316 22.73 7.26 5.51
N TYR A 317 22.24 6.03 5.31
CA TYR A 317 23.09 4.84 5.22
C TYR A 317 23.96 4.82 3.96
N GLU A 318 23.44 5.20 2.79
CA GLU A 318 24.21 5.37 1.55
C GLU A 318 25.37 6.37 1.77
N ALA A 319 25.09 7.51 2.38
CA ALA A 319 26.07 8.58 2.60
C ALA A 319 27.27 8.12 3.43
N ILE A 320 27.06 7.24 4.42
CA ILE A 320 28.13 6.73 5.30
C ILE A 320 28.67 5.36 4.87
N GLY A 321 28.33 4.91 3.65
CA GLY A 321 28.91 3.71 3.02
C GLY A 321 28.29 2.38 3.46
N HIS A 322 26.97 2.30 3.58
CA HIS A 322 26.20 1.07 3.80
C HIS A 322 26.60 0.27 5.08
N PRO A 323 26.58 0.89 6.27
CA PRO A 323 27.08 0.26 7.50
C PRO A 323 26.21 -0.91 7.98
N LEU A 324 24.92 -0.90 7.64
CA LEU A 324 23.94 -1.92 7.98
C LEU A 324 23.19 -2.36 6.71
N PRO A 325 23.84 -3.15 5.84
CA PRO A 325 23.31 -3.44 4.50
C PRO A 325 21.95 -4.14 4.54
N THR A 326 21.73 -5.06 5.49
CA THR A 326 20.44 -5.77 5.65
C THR A 326 19.31 -4.83 6.07
N ASP A 327 19.55 -3.95 7.04
CA ASP A 327 18.54 -2.99 7.51
C ASP A 327 18.22 -1.97 6.41
N GLU A 328 19.25 -1.43 5.76
CA GLU A 328 19.10 -0.53 4.61
C GLU A 328 18.28 -1.20 3.49
N PHE A 329 18.58 -2.45 3.16
CA PHE A 329 17.87 -3.20 2.14
C PHE A 329 16.39 -3.37 2.49
N ARG A 330 16.05 -3.64 3.76
CA ARG A 330 14.65 -3.66 4.23
C ARG A 330 13.94 -2.33 3.97
N HIS A 331 14.59 -1.19 4.25
CA HIS A 331 14.00 0.12 3.93
C HIS A 331 13.88 0.37 2.42
N ARG A 332 14.84 -0.09 1.62
CA ARG A 332 14.73 -0.03 0.15
C ARG A 332 13.55 -0.86 -0.37
N LEU A 333 13.40 -2.10 0.11
CA LEU A 333 12.28 -2.96 -0.28
C LEU A 333 10.93 -2.30 0.04
N HIS A 334 10.83 -1.60 1.18
CA HIS A 334 9.63 -0.84 1.49
C HIS A 334 9.33 0.23 0.43
N THR A 335 10.33 1.03 0.04
CA THR A 335 10.14 2.09 -0.98
C THR A 335 9.85 1.53 -2.38
N VAL A 336 10.28 0.30 -2.68
CA VAL A 336 9.98 -0.38 -3.95
C VAL A 336 8.59 -0.99 -3.98
N PHE A 337 8.16 -1.69 -2.91
CA PHE A 337 6.92 -2.47 -2.92
C PHE A 337 5.70 -1.72 -2.39
N TYR A 338 5.89 -0.76 -1.49
CA TYR A 338 4.82 0.03 -0.86
C TYR A 338 4.71 1.45 -1.43
N SER A 339 5.35 1.72 -2.56
CA SER A 339 5.13 2.95 -3.32
C SER A 339 3.82 2.93 -4.09
N VAL A 340 3.26 4.11 -4.32
CA VAL A 340 1.95 4.30 -4.95
C VAL A 340 1.92 3.74 -6.38
N GLY A 341 0.76 3.29 -6.86
CA GLY A 341 0.63 2.70 -8.20
C GLY A 341 1.01 3.63 -9.37
N ARG A 342 0.99 4.95 -9.14
CA ARG A 342 1.40 5.99 -10.12
C ARG A 342 2.83 6.49 -9.97
N ASP A 343 3.59 5.96 -9.02
CA ASP A 343 4.99 6.36 -8.86
C ASP A 343 5.78 5.96 -10.11
N THR A 344 6.65 6.86 -10.57
CA THR A 344 7.47 6.70 -11.78
C THR A 344 8.97 6.75 -11.47
N SER A 345 9.32 6.73 -10.18
CA SER A 345 10.69 6.61 -9.71
C SER A 345 11.26 5.24 -10.06
N VAL A 346 12.40 5.25 -10.75
CA VAL A 346 13.11 4.03 -11.17
C VAL A 346 14.40 3.84 -10.40
N ARG A 347 14.97 4.93 -9.85
CA ARG A 347 16.24 4.90 -9.11
C ARG A 347 16.16 4.07 -7.82
N PRO A 348 15.10 4.14 -6.99
CA PRO A 348 14.99 3.28 -5.82
C PRO A 348 14.99 1.78 -6.18
N VAL A 349 14.27 1.41 -7.26
CA VAL A 349 14.21 0.03 -7.76
C VAL A 349 15.58 -0.42 -8.27
N MET A 350 16.25 0.43 -9.06
CA MET A 350 17.59 0.13 -9.57
C MET A 350 18.59 -0.06 -8.42
N SER A 351 18.63 0.82 -7.43
CA SER A 351 19.55 0.70 -6.30
C SER A 351 19.28 -0.55 -5.45
N ALA A 352 18.02 -0.97 -5.29
CA ALA A 352 17.68 -2.20 -4.59
C ALA A 352 18.13 -3.46 -5.37
N ILE A 353 17.93 -3.48 -6.69
CA ILE A 353 18.44 -4.56 -7.57
C ILE A 353 19.97 -4.62 -7.49
N ASP A 354 20.63 -3.48 -7.57
CA ASP A 354 22.09 -3.36 -7.51
C ASP A 354 22.63 -3.89 -6.18
N GLN A 355 22.06 -3.45 -5.05
CA GLN A 355 22.47 -3.92 -3.72
C GLN A 355 22.31 -5.44 -3.56
N LEU A 356 21.20 -6.00 -4.05
CA LEU A 356 20.98 -7.45 -4.01
C LEU A 356 22.03 -8.17 -4.88
N LEU A 357 22.33 -7.67 -6.08
CA LEU A 357 23.35 -8.25 -6.97
C LEU A 357 24.76 -8.21 -6.36
N GLU A 358 25.16 -7.10 -5.74
CA GLU A 358 26.51 -6.90 -5.20
C GLU A 358 26.75 -7.60 -3.86
N THR A 359 25.67 -7.94 -3.12
CA THR A 359 25.78 -8.54 -1.79
C THR A 359 25.13 -9.93 -1.75
N PRO A 360 25.88 -11.02 -2.00
CA PRO A 360 25.35 -12.39 -1.99
C PRO A 360 24.71 -12.80 -0.66
N ASP A 361 25.31 -12.39 0.46
CA ASP A 361 24.88 -12.78 1.81
C ASP A 361 23.73 -11.90 2.36
N LEU A 362 23.23 -10.96 1.58
CA LEU A 362 22.16 -10.03 2.00
C LEU A 362 20.85 -10.75 2.34
N VAL A 363 20.57 -11.82 1.59
CA VAL A 363 19.41 -12.69 1.77
C VAL A 363 19.90 -14.12 1.68
N ALA A 364 19.87 -14.83 2.82
CA ALA A 364 20.44 -16.18 2.93
C ALA A 364 19.66 -17.24 2.15
N ASP A 365 18.33 -17.09 2.03
CA ASP A 365 17.48 -18.06 1.34
C ASP A 365 17.41 -17.79 -0.17
N SER A 366 17.82 -18.78 -0.97
CA SER A 366 17.81 -18.71 -2.43
C SER A 366 16.41 -18.52 -3.01
N GLY A 367 15.37 -19.07 -2.38
CA GLY A 367 13.97 -18.90 -2.81
C GLY A 367 13.52 -17.45 -2.67
N THR A 368 13.67 -16.90 -1.46
CA THR A 368 13.37 -15.51 -1.14
C THR A 368 14.18 -14.55 -2.02
N ARG A 369 15.46 -14.84 -2.27
CA ARG A 369 16.32 -14.03 -3.14
C ARG A 369 15.85 -14.05 -4.60
N TYR A 370 15.41 -15.21 -5.09
CA TYR A 370 14.81 -15.35 -6.42
C TYR A 370 13.51 -14.51 -6.53
N ASP A 371 12.62 -14.65 -5.56
CA ASP A 371 11.32 -13.96 -5.56
C ASP A 371 11.48 -12.44 -5.45
N LEU A 372 12.37 -11.95 -4.59
CA LEU A 372 12.67 -10.53 -4.46
C LEU A 372 13.23 -9.95 -5.77
N MET A 373 14.19 -10.62 -6.39
CA MET A 373 14.73 -10.15 -7.68
C MET A 373 13.67 -10.13 -8.77
N ASN A 374 12.87 -11.20 -8.86
CA ASN A 374 11.81 -11.30 -9.84
C ASN A 374 10.73 -10.21 -9.63
N GLY A 375 10.37 -9.94 -8.38
CA GLY A 375 9.46 -8.87 -7.98
C GLY A 375 10.00 -7.47 -8.28
N MET A 376 11.27 -7.20 -7.96
CA MET A 376 11.91 -5.91 -8.28
C MET A 376 12.03 -5.68 -9.79
N LEU A 377 12.32 -6.71 -10.59
CA LEU A 377 12.25 -6.61 -12.06
C LEU A 377 10.85 -6.28 -12.55
N GLN A 378 9.82 -6.90 -11.95
CA GLN A 378 8.44 -6.57 -12.29
C GLN A 378 8.09 -5.12 -11.94
N LYS A 379 8.54 -4.63 -10.78
CA LYS A 379 8.38 -3.22 -10.40
C LYS A 379 9.10 -2.28 -11.36
N LEU A 380 10.31 -2.62 -11.81
CA LEU A 380 11.03 -1.82 -12.79
C LEU A 380 10.27 -1.71 -14.12
N VAL A 381 9.64 -2.80 -14.58
CA VAL A 381 8.76 -2.80 -15.76
C VAL A 381 7.56 -1.85 -15.54
N GLU A 382 6.86 -1.98 -14.42
CA GLU A 382 5.70 -1.15 -14.08
C GLU A 382 6.04 0.35 -14.05
N ARG A 383 7.16 0.71 -13.40
CA ARG A 383 7.64 2.11 -13.28
C ARG A 383 7.99 2.71 -14.64
N TRP A 384 8.66 1.93 -15.50
CA TRP A 384 8.99 2.41 -16.86
C TRP A 384 7.77 2.51 -17.76
N HIS A 385 6.80 1.60 -17.67
CA HIS A 385 5.52 1.72 -18.39
C HIS A 385 4.78 3.00 -18.02
N ALA A 386 4.77 3.37 -16.74
CA ALA A 386 4.19 4.63 -16.29
C ALA A 386 5.02 5.86 -16.74
N ARG A 387 6.36 5.76 -16.79
CA ARG A 387 7.28 6.86 -17.10
C ARG A 387 7.41 7.19 -18.59
N ILE A 388 7.34 6.22 -19.50
CA ILE A 388 7.56 6.43 -20.96
C ILE A 388 6.54 7.40 -21.58
N GLY A 389 5.36 7.55 -20.98
CA GLY A 389 4.35 8.53 -21.40
C GLY A 389 4.56 9.95 -20.86
N MET A 390 5.54 10.17 -19.98
CA MET A 390 5.79 11.46 -19.33
C MET A 390 6.94 12.21 -20.00
N GLU A 391 6.83 13.53 -20.06
CA GLU A 391 7.90 14.38 -20.54
C GLU A 391 9.06 14.41 -19.54
N PRO A 392 10.30 14.01 -19.94
CA PRO A 392 11.44 14.03 -19.04
C PRO A 392 11.90 15.47 -18.78
N ARG A 393 12.16 15.81 -17.52
CA ARG A 393 12.75 17.11 -17.12
C ARG A 393 14.19 17.29 -17.61
N SER A 394 14.94 16.20 -17.66
CA SER A 394 16.32 16.15 -18.15
C SER A 394 16.49 14.91 -19.03
N ALA A 395 16.71 15.12 -20.33
CA ALA A 395 16.89 14.02 -21.26
C ALA A 395 18.19 13.24 -20.97
N LYS A 396 19.24 13.95 -20.53
CA LYS A 396 20.54 13.35 -20.17
C LYS A 396 20.45 12.44 -18.93
N GLU A 397 19.79 12.89 -17.87
CA GLU A 397 19.61 12.05 -16.68
C GLU A 397 18.73 10.84 -16.97
N THR A 398 17.66 11.05 -17.76
CA THR A 398 16.76 9.97 -18.14
C THR A 398 17.48 8.93 -19.01
N GLN A 399 18.39 9.35 -19.89
CA GLN A 399 19.23 8.43 -20.67
C GLN A 399 20.13 7.58 -19.76
N ALA A 400 20.77 8.20 -18.75
CA ALA A 400 21.58 7.46 -17.79
C ALA A 400 20.74 6.44 -17.00
N ASP A 401 19.51 6.80 -16.62
CA ASP A 401 18.55 5.89 -15.97
C ASP A 401 18.17 4.71 -16.90
N VAL A 402 17.97 4.97 -18.20
CA VAL A 402 17.67 3.92 -19.21
C VAL A 402 18.83 2.93 -19.32
N GLU A 403 20.05 3.43 -19.53
CA GLU A 403 21.23 2.58 -19.71
C GLU A 403 21.50 1.74 -18.45
N ARG A 404 21.38 2.35 -17.27
CA ARG A 404 21.53 1.65 -15.99
C ARG A 404 20.46 0.57 -15.83
N SER A 405 19.20 0.86 -16.19
CA SER A 405 18.09 -0.11 -16.12
C SER A 405 18.33 -1.33 -17.01
N ILE A 406 18.79 -1.13 -18.25
CA ILE A 406 19.07 -2.24 -19.19
C ILE A 406 20.20 -3.13 -18.65
N ARG A 407 21.29 -2.53 -18.16
CA ARG A 407 22.42 -3.28 -17.59
C ARG A 407 21.99 -4.10 -16.36
N LEU A 408 21.27 -3.48 -15.43
CA LEU A 408 20.79 -4.16 -14.22
C LEU A 408 19.79 -5.27 -14.55
N ALA A 409 18.88 -5.06 -15.50
CA ALA A 409 17.95 -6.08 -15.94
C ALA A 409 18.67 -7.32 -16.51
N GLY A 410 19.74 -7.11 -17.29
CA GLY A 410 20.58 -8.20 -17.81
C GLY A 410 21.23 -9.02 -16.69
N ARG A 411 21.85 -8.34 -15.70
CA ARG A 411 22.49 -8.99 -14.54
C ARG A 411 21.48 -9.73 -13.66
N ALA A 412 20.34 -9.09 -13.38
CA ALA A 412 19.25 -9.68 -12.61
C ALA A 412 18.71 -10.97 -13.28
N MET A 413 18.56 -10.98 -14.61
CA MET A 413 18.18 -12.20 -15.34
C MET A 413 19.25 -13.29 -15.29
N GLY A 414 20.53 -12.92 -15.16
CA GLY A 414 21.62 -13.87 -14.90
C GLY A 414 21.47 -14.53 -13.53
N MET A 415 21.26 -13.73 -12.49
CA MET A 415 21.04 -14.24 -11.13
C MET A 415 19.80 -15.16 -11.03
N LEU A 416 18.70 -14.81 -11.71
CA LEU A 416 17.51 -15.68 -11.77
C LEU A 416 17.81 -17.02 -12.44
N ASP A 417 18.69 -17.06 -13.45
CA ASP A 417 19.13 -18.30 -14.11
C ASP A 417 19.88 -19.20 -13.13
N GLU A 418 20.86 -18.63 -12.42
CA GLU A 418 21.69 -19.32 -11.42
C GLU A 418 20.86 -19.89 -10.26
N LEU A 419 19.88 -19.12 -9.78
CA LEU A 419 19.01 -19.54 -8.66
C LEU A 419 17.90 -20.50 -9.09
N SER A 420 17.51 -20.53 -10.38
CA SER A 420 16.34 -21.29 -10.85
C SER A 420 16.39 -22.80 -10.51
N GLY A 421 17.58 -23.41 -10.60
CA GLY A 421 17.80 -24.82 -10.28
C GLY A 421 17.59 -25.14 -8.80
N HIS A 422 17.90 -24.19 -7.91
CA HIS A 422 17.74 -24.35 -6.45
C HIS A 422 16.29 -24.19 -6.00
N VAL A 423 15.50 -23.38 -6.72
CA VAL A 423 14.11 -23.04 -6.39
C VAL A 423 13.11 -23.99 -7.08
N GLY A 424 13.56 -24.88 -7.97
CA GLY A 424 12.70 -25.81 -8.69
C GLY A 424 11.90 -25.17 -9.82
N VAL A 425 12.35 -24.03 -10.33
CA VAL A 425 11.70 -23.35 -11.46
C VAL A 425 12.05 -24.06 -12.77
N ARG A 426 11.04 -24.38 -13.58
CA ARG A 426 11.27 -25.04 -14.88
C ARG A 426 11.99 -24.10 -15.84
N HIS A 427 12.91 -24.64 -16.62
CA HIS A 427 13.65 -23.86 -17.62
C HIS A 427 12.72 -23.16 -18.64
N SER A 428 11.58 -23.78 -18.99
CA SER A 428 10.56 -23.16 -19.85
C SER A 428 10.01 -21.86 -19.28
N ASP A 429 9.78 -21.83 -17.97
CA ASP A 429 9.15 -20.70 -17.27
C ASP A 429 10.16 -19.55 -17.17
N LEU A 430 11.45 -19.86 -16.96
CA LEU A 430 12.54 -18.89 -17.01
C LEU A 430 12.72 -18.27 -18.41
N VAL A 431 12.65 -19.09 -19.48
CA VAL A 431 12.72 -18.59 -20.86
C VAL A 431 11.55 -17.67 -21.18
N GLN A 432 10.34 -18.01 -20.72
CA GLN A 432 9.17 -17.15 -20.84
C GLN A 432 9.35 -15.82 -20.09
N ARG A 433 9.87 -15.88 -18.85
CA ARG A 433 10.17 -14.67 -18.07
C ARG A 433 11.21 -13.79 -18.76
N ARG A 434 12.29 -14.37 -19.29
CA ARG A 434 13.31 -13.65 -20.06
C ARG A 434 12.71 -12.95 -21.28
N ARG A 435 11.87 -13.65 -22.05
CA ARG A 435 11.15 -13.07 -23.20
C ARG A 435 10.25 -11.91 -22.76
N TYR A 436 9.50 -12.08 -21.69
CA TYR A 436 8.67 -11.01 -21.14
C TYR A 436 9.50 -9.78 -20.76
N VAL A 437 10.60 -9.94 -20.02
CA VAL A 437 11.46 -8.80 -19.62
C VAL A 437 12.06 -8.10 -20.84
N VAL A 438 12.49 -8.86 -21.86
CA VAL A 438 12.99 -8.27 -23.11
C VAL A 438 11.91 -7.44 -23.79
N THR A 439 10.71 -8.01 -23.97
CA THR A 439 9.60 -7.35 -24.67
C THR A 439 8.99 -6.20 -23.88
N ALA A 440 8.86 -6.33 -22.56
CA ALA A 440 8.17 -5.37 -21.71
C ALA A 440 9.09 -4.25 -21.19
N LEU A 441 10.39 -4.49 -21.04
CA LEU A 441 11.34 -3.50 -20.50
C LEU A 441 12.44 -3.15 -21.51
N ILE A 442 13.26 -4.11 -21.94
CA ILE A 442 14.50 -3.81 -22.68
C ILE A 442 14.21 -3.19 -24.05
N THR A 443 13.34 -3.79 -24.87
CA THR A 443 13.03 -3.29 -26.20
C THR A 443 12.37 -1.90 -26.18
N PRO A 444 11.34 -1.64 -25.33
CA PRO A 444 10.78 -0.30 -25.18
C PRO A 444 11.81 0.75 -24.75
N LEU A 445 12.75 0.40 -23.86
CA LEU A 445 13.78 1.31 -23.39
C LEU A 445 14.80 1.67 -24.48
N HIS A 446 15.24 0.71 -25.29
CA HIS A 446 16.10 1.01 -26.45
C HIS A 446 15.39 1.96 -27.42
N ARG A 447 14.13 1.65 -27.76
CA ARG A 447 13.33 2.49 -28.64
C ARG A 447 13.17 3.90 -28.09
N TYR A 448 12.83 4.03 -26.81
CA TYR A 448 12.67 5.33 -26.14
C TYR A 448 13.97 6.15 -26.16
N ASN A 449 15.12 5.51 -25.93
CA ASN A 449 16.42 6.18 -26.01
C ASN A 449 16.72 6.69 -27.42
N GLU A 450 16.52 5.85 -28.44
CA GLU A 450 16.84 6.15 -29.84
C GLU A 450 15.89 7.21 -30.44
N GLU A 451 14.58 7.06 -30.24
CA GLU A 451 13.56 7.89 -30.88
C GLU A 451 13.32 9.21 -30.15
N VAL A 452 13.40 9.22 -28.81
CA VAL A 452 13.00 10.38 -27.99
C VAL A 452 14.19 11.07 -27.35
N LEU A 453 15.03 10.34 -26.60
CA LEU A 453 16.05 10.97 -25.76
C LEU A 453 17.21 11.53 -26.57
N LEU A 454 17.77 10.79 -27.53
CA LEU A 454 18.86 11.28 -28.37
C LEU A 454 18.48 12.54 -29.15
N HIS A 455 17.24 12.59 -29.67
CA HIS A 455 16.73 13.77 -30.35
C HIS A 455 16.59 14.97 -29.40
N ARG A 456 16.15 14.75 -28.15
CA ARG A 456 16.02 15.82 -27.15
C ARG A 456 17.36 16.33 -26.67
N ILE A 457 18.33 15.46 -26.39
CA ILE A 457 19.68 15.86 -25.99
C ILE A 457 20.30 16.75 -27.07
N GLY A 458 20.10 16.42 -28.34
CA GLY A 458 20.52 17.27 -29.46
C GLY A 458 19.86 18.65 -29.49
N ARG A 459 18.59 18.77 -29.07
CA ARG A 459 17.87 20.05 -28.95
C ARG A 459 18.24 20.85 -27.70
N GLU A 460 18.36 20.20 -26.55
CA GLU A 460 18.76 20.80 -25.27
C GLU A 460 20.18 21.38 -25.35
N ALA A 461 21.10 20.71 -26.05
CA ALA A 461 22.45 21.21 -26.31
C ALA A 461 22.49 22.50 -27.17
N GLN A 462 21.38 22.83 -27.86
CA GLN A 462 21.27 24.01 -28.71
C GLN A 462 20.59 25.21 -28.01
N GLN A 463 20.05 25.02 -26.79
CA GLN A 463 19.44 26.09 -25.99
C GLN A 463 20.32 26.42 -24.77
N PRO A 464 20.67 27.70 -24.52
CA PRO A 464 21.40 28.07 -23.31
C PRO A 464 20.51 27.86 -22.08
N THR A 465 21.03 27.06 -21.14
CA THR A 465 20.42 26.67 -19.86
C THR A 465 19.89 27.88 -19.08
N SER A 466 18.57 27.95 -18.89
CA SER A 466 17.97 28.68 -17.77
C SER A 466 18.36 27.95 -16.48
N GLN A 467 19.14 28.61 -15.63
CA GLN A 467 19.47 28.17 -14.29
C GLN A 467 18.19 28.12 -13.46
N ASP A 468 17.62 26.93 -13.31
CA ASP A 468 16.60 26.62 -12.30
C ASP A 468 17.05 25.38 -11.50
N ALA A 469 18.37 25.32 -11.21
CA ALA A 469 18.88 24.52 -10.11
C ALA A 469 18.56 25.28 -8.82
N GLY A 470 17.31 25.21 -8.39
CA GLY A 470 16.87 25.78 -7.13
C GLY A 470 17.68 25.18 -5.98
N ASP A 471 18.22 26.05 -5.13
CA ASP A 471 19.02 25.72 -3.95
C ASP A 471 18.55 24.45 -3.21
N ASP A 472 19.35 23.40 -3.33
CA ASP A 472 19.26 22.12 -2.62
C ASP A 472 19.99 22.20 -1.26
N LEU A 473 19.74 23.28 -0.48
CA LEU A 473 20.27 23.38 0.88
C LEU A 473 19.29 22.75 1.90
N PRO A 474 19.79 21.98 2.89
CA PRO A 474 18.96 21.42 3.94
C PRO A 474 18.33 22.55 4.77
N LEU A 475 17.00 22.55 4.88
CA LEU A 475 16.28 23.42 5.80
C LEU A 475 16.44 22.89 7.23
N LEU A 476 17.54 23.26 7.89
CA LEU A 476 17.71 23.04 9.32
C LEU A 476 16.70 23.89 10.10
N ILE A 477 16.01 23.26 11.06
CA ILE A 477 15.15 23.97 12.01
C ILE A 477 16.08 24.65 13.02
N GLN A 478 16.05 25.98 13.09
CA GLN A 478 16.67 26.72 14.20
C GLN A 478 15.81 26.54 15.47
N ASP A 479 16.47 26.40 16.62
CA ASP A 479 15.85 26.14 17.94
C ASP A 479 14.81 27.18 18.39
N ASP A 480 14.76 28.36 17.76
CA ASP A 480 13.85 29.45 18.12
C ASP A 480 12.35 29.10 17.94
N PHE A 481 12.01 28.02 17.23
CA PHE A 481 10.62 27.58 17.01
C PHE A 481 10.02 26.76 18.16
N LEU A 482 10.80 26.40 19.18
CA LEU A 482 10.29 25.73 20.40
C LEU A 482 9.60 26.69 21.38
N SER A 483 9.55 28.00 21.08
CA SER A 483 9.09 29.05 22.02
C SER A 483 7.74 29.71 21.68
N THR A 484 6.88 29.08 20.88
CA THR A 484 5.50 29.57 20.73
C THR A 484 4.55 28.77 21.61
N ASN A 485 4.24 29.41 22.74
CA ASN A 485 3.27 29.07 23.78
C ASN A 485 1.94 28.51 23.26
#